data_AF-T1HLX6-F1
#
_entry.id   AF-T1HLX6-F1
#
_cell.length_a   1.000
_cell.length_b   1.000
_cell.length_c   1.000
_cell.angle_alpha   90.00
_cell.angle_beta   90.00
_cell.angle_gamma   90.00
#
_symmetry.space_group_name_H-M   'P 1'
#
loop_
_entity.id
_entity.type
_entity.pdbx_description
1 polymer ?
#
loop_
_entity_poly.entity_id
_entity_poly.type
_entity_poly.pdbx_seq_one_letter_code
_entity_poly.pdbx_strand_id
1 'polypeptide(L)'
;VAQVAAHILKIDLELISIKPTTTLIAPNNTCTGGSVGSEATCYAVKMCCEELNKRLDPLKKQLGPKATWIDIINLAYKNEVNLNSTYM
;
A
#
# COMPACT_ATOMS: atom_id res chain seq x y z
N VAL A 1 3.50 3.79 -10.27
CA VAL A 1 3.47 3.16 -8.92
C VAL A 1 2.65 3.96 -7.91
N ALA A 2 3.00 5.21 -7.57
CA ALA A 2 2.26 5.99 -6.56
C ALA A 2 0.75 6.13 -6.85
N GLN A 3 0.40 6.39 -8.12
CA GLN A 3 -1.00 6.45 -8.57
C GLN A 3 -1.75 5.12 -8.34
N VAL A 4 -1.09 3.98 -8.53
CA VAL A 4 -1.69 2.65 -8.29
C VAL A 4 -1.93 2.45 -6.79
N ALA A 5 -0.97 2.80 -5.94
CA ALA A 5 -1.15 2.74 -4.49
C ALA A 5 -2.35 3.60 -4.03
N ALA A 6 -2.39 4.87 -4.45
CA ALA A 6 -3.48 5.80 -4.13
C ALA A 6 -4.84 5.27 -4.59
N HIS A 7 -4.91 4.75 -5.83
CA HIS A 7 -6.14 4.19 -6.40
C HIS A 7 -6.65 2.97 -5.62
N ILE A 8 -5.77 2.00 -5.34
CA ILE A 8 -6.17 0.77 -4.65
C ILE A 8 -6.54 1.06 -3.19
N LEU A 9 -5.78 1.90 -2.48
CA LEU A 9 -6.08 2.28 -1.10
C LEU A 9 -7.28 3.24 -0.97
N LYS A 10 -7.69 3.87 -2.09
CA LYS A 10 -8.73 4.90 -2.18
C LYS A 10 -8.41 6.13 -1.32
N ILE A 11 -7.20 6.66 -1.49
CA ILE A 11 -6.71 7.84 -0.78
C ILE A 11 -6.09 8.84 -1.75
N ASP A 12 -5.93 10.08 -1.30
CA ASP A 12 -5.29 11.13 -2.09
C ASP A 12 -3.82 10.81 -2.35
N LEU A 13 -3.36 11.14 -3.55
CA LEU A 13 -1.98 10.89 -3.98
C LEU A 13 -0.95 11.60 -3.07
N GLU A 14 -1.32 12.73 -2.49
CA GLU A 14 -0.47 13.52 -1.57
C GLU A 14 -0.09 12.74 -0.30
N LEU A 15 -0.86 11.72 0.08
CA LEU A 15 -0.56 10.85 1.22
C LEU A 15 0.43 9.73 0.87
N ILE A 16 0.82 9.59 -0.41
CA ILE A 16 1.78 8.59 -0.87
C ILE A 16 3.17 9.23 -1.06
N SER A 17 4.17 8.68 -0.38
CA SER A 17 5.57 9.02 -0.59
C SER A 17 6.36 7.79 -1.04
N ILE A 18 7.15 7.95 -2.11
CA ILE A 18 8.03 6.89 -2.63
C ILE A 18 9.46 7.23 -2.25
N LYS A 19 10.11 6.32 -1.51
CA LYS A 19 11.52 6.42 -1.16
C LYS A 19 12.41 5.87 -2.28
N PRO A 20 13.70 6.26 -2.33
CA PRO A 20 14.65 5.67 -3.28
C PRO A 20 14.74 4.14 -3.16
N THR A 21 14.95 3.47 -4.28
CA THR A 21 15.13 2.02 -4.34
C THR A 21 16.44 1.62 -3.68
N THR A 22 16.39 0.67 -2.75
CA THR A 22 17.58 0.10 -2.11
C THR A 22 17.43 -1.42 -1.95
N THR A 23 18.55 -2.14 -1.96
CA THR A 23 18.55 -3.60 -1.76
C THR A 23 18.15 -4.01 -0.34
N LEU A 24 18.20 -3.08 0.62
CA LEU A 24 17.77 -3.31 2.01
C LEU A 24 16.25 -3.55 2.11
N ILE A 25 15.44 -2.80 1.35
CA ILE A 25 13.97 -2.88 1.41
C ILE A 25 13.37 -3.82 0.36
N ALA A 26 14.10 -4.07 -0.74
CA ALA A 26 13.64 -4.88 -1.85
C ALA A 26 14.84 -5.65 -2.46
N PRO A 27 15.28 -6.75 -1.82
CA PRO A 27 16.39 -7.56 -2.29
C PRO A 27 16.02 -8.33 -3.57
N ASN A 28 17.05 -8.81 -4.29
CA ASN A 28 16.91 -9.71 -5.44
C ASN A 28 16.05 -9.20 -6.61
N ASN A 29 15.86 -7.88 -6.73
CA ASN A 29 15.19 -7.30 -7.89
C ASN A 29 16.03 -7.40 -9.17
N THR A 30 15.36 -7.54 -10.31
CA THR A 30 15.97 -7.47 -11.64
C THR A 30 16.16 -6.03 -12.12
N CYS A 31 16.85 -5.84 -13.24
CA CYS A 31 17.03 -4.51 -13.83
C CYS A 31 15.69 -3.91 -14.29
N THR A 32 15.58 -2.57 -14.25
CA THR A 32 14.47 -1.88 -14.91
C THR A 32 14.73 -1.87 -16.41
N GLY A 33 14.04 -2.74 -17.15
CA GLY A 33 14.23 -2.92 -18.58
C GLY A 33 13.11 -3.73 -19.23
N GLY A 34 13.26 -4.03 -20.52
CA GLY A 34 12.34 -4.90 -21.28
C GLY A 34 10.92 -4.36 -21.43
N SER A 35 10.68 -3.07 -21.16
CA SER A 35 9.36 -2.43 -21.19
C SER A 35 8.32 -2.99 -20.20
N VAL A 36 8.77 -3.78 -19.20
CA VAL A 36 7.90 -4.44 -18.21
C VAL A 36 8.04 -3.86 -16.79
N GLY A 37 9.00 -2.96 -16.56
CA GLY A 37 9.31 -2.46 -15.22
C GLY A 37 8.12 -1.81 -14.50
N SER A 38 7.32 -0.99 -15.22
CA SER A 38 6.13 -0.37 -14.66
C SER A 38 5.04 -1.39 -14.31
N GLU A 39 4.81 -2.38 -15.18
CA GLU A 39 3.79 -3.41 -14.95
C GLU A 39 4.14 -4.26 -13.73
N ALA A 40 5.38 -4.78 -13.66
CA ALA A 40 5.85 -5.60 -12.57
C ALA A 40 5.78 -4.87 -11.22
N THR A 41 6.29 -3.64 -11.15
CA THR A 41 6.29 -2.86 -9.90
C THR A 41 4.89 -2.41 -9.48
N CYS A 42 4.03 -2.04 -10.43
CA CYS A 42 2.64 -1.69 -10.12
C CYS A 42 1.83 -2.90 -9.65
N TYR A 43 2.08 -4.08 -10.22
CA TYR A 43 1.46 -5.32 -9.77
C TYR A 43 1.85 -5.65 -8.33
N ALA A 44 3.14 -5.59 -7.99
CA ALA A 44 3.60 -5.81 -6.62
C ALA A 44 2.96 -4.83 -5.62
N VAL A 45 2.91 -3.54 -5.97
CA VAL A 45 2.26 -2.53 -5.12
C VAL A 45 0.76 -2.74 -4.99
N LYS A 46 0.07 -3.15 -6.07
CA LYS A 46 -1.35 -3.52 -6.01
C LYS A 46 -1.57 -4.64 -4.99
N MET A 47 -0.77 -5.70 -5.04
CA MET A 47 -0.90 -6.83 -4.11
C MET A 47 -0.68 -6.40 -2.66
N CYS A 48 0.33 -5.57 -2.38
CA CYS A 48 0.53 -5.01 -1.04
C CYS A 48 -0.66 -4.17 -0.57
N CYS A 49 -1.19 -3.30 -1.42
CA CYS A 49 -2.30 -2.41 -1.08
C CYS A 49 -3.61 -3.17 -0.88
N GLU A 50 -3.88 -4.22 -1.67
CA GLU A 50 -5.02 -5.11 -1.49
C GLU A 50 -4.95 -5.85 -0.16
N GLU A 51 -3.76 -6.35 0.20
CA GLU A 51 -3.53 -7.01 1.49
C GLU A 51 -3.76 -6.06 2.67
N LEU A 52 -3.24 -4.83 2.60
CA LEU A 52 -3.52 -3.81 3.62
C LEU A 52 -5.03 -3.50 3.70
N ASN A 53 -5.70 -3.35 2.55
CA ASN A 53 -7.14 -3.12 2.54
C ASN A 53 -7.93 -4.26 3.17
N LYS A 54 -7.55 -5.52 2.97
CA LYS A 54 -8.19 -6.68 3.62
C LYS A 54 -8.09 -6.59 5.14
N ARG A 55 -6.92 -6.22 5.67
CA ARG A 55 -6.70 -6.05 7.12
C ARG A 55 -7.48 -4.87 7.69
N LEU A 56 -7.63 -3.79 6.91
CA LEU A 56 -8.34 -2.59 7.31
C LEU A 56 -9.87 -2.67 7.12
N ASP A 57 -10.37 -3.60 6.31
CA ASP A 57 -11.79 -3.72 5.96
C ASP A 57 -12.72 -3.83 7.19
N PRO A 58 -12.42 -4.64 8.23
CA PRO A 58 -13.24 -4.68 9.45
C PRO A 58 -13.32 -3.32 10.15
N LEU A 59 -12.22 -2.58 10.18
CA LEU A 59 -12.12 -1.26 10.83
C LEU A 59 -12.88 -0.19 10.04
N LYS A 60 -12.80 -0.24 8.70
CA LYS A 60 -13.59 0.62 7.80
C LYS A 60 -15.10 0.41 8.03
N LYS A 61 -15.54 -0.85 8.20
CA LYS A 61 -16.94 -1.18 8.52
C LYS A 61 -17.35 -0.69 9.90
N GLN A 62 -16.48 -0.81 10.90
CA GLN A 62 -16.74 -0.35 12.26
C GLN A 62 -16.90 1.18 12.35
N LEU A 63 -16.02 1.94 11.69
CA LEU A 63 -16.06 3.41 11.71
C LEU A 63 -17.11 4.00 10.76
N GLY A 64 -17.52 3.24 9.74
CA GLY A 64 -18.52 3.63 8.76
C GLY A 64 -17.95 4.49 7.60
N PRO A 65 -18.83 4.90 6.66
CA PRO A 65 -18.42 5.44 5.36
C PRO A 65 -17.84 6.87 5.40
N LYS A 66 -17.97 7.58 6.54
CA LYS A 66 -17.43 8.94 6.71
C LYS A 66 -16.04 8.97 7.34
N ALA A 67 -15.51 7.81 7.72
CA ALA A 67 -14.21 7.72 8.37
C ALA A 67 -13.10 8.20 7.43
N THR A 68 -12.22 9.06 7.93
CA THR A 68 -11.05 9.48 7.17
C THR A 68 -9.99 8.37 7.18
N TRP A 69 -9.04 8.42 6.24
CA TRP A 69 -7.89 7.51 6.25
C TRP A 69 -7.13 7.56 7.58
N ILE A 70 -6.96 8.75 8.14
CA ILE A 70 -6.27 8.98 9.42
C ILE A 70 -7.00 8.28 10.57
N ASP A 71 -8.33 8.36 10.63
CA ASP A 71 -9.14 7.68 11.65
C ASP A 71 -8.96 6.16 11.57
N ILE A 72 -8.99 5.61 10.35
CA ILE A 72 -8.81 4.17 10.10
C ILE A 72 -7.43 3.71 10.56
N ILE A 73 -6.36 4.44 10.22
CA ILE A 73 -4.99 4.08 10.60
C ILE A 73 -4.77 4.21 12.12
N ASN A 74 -5.31 5.25 12.76
CA ASN A 74 -5.24 5.41 14.21
C ASN A 74 -5.94 4.26 14.94
N LEU A 75 -7.12 3.83 14.44
CA LEU A 75 -7.81 2.68 15.00
C LEU A 75 -7.03 1.38 14.74
N ALA A 76 -6.45 1.22 13.54
CA ALA A 76 -5.63 0.05 13.22
C ALA A 76 -4.43 -0.09 14.16
N TYR A 77 -3.75 1.02 14.45
CA TYR A 77 -2.65 1.06 15.43
C TYR A 77 -3.12 0.64 16.84
N LYS A 78 -4.26 1.18 17.31
CA LYS A 78 -4.84 0.81 18.61
C LYS A 78 -5.22 -0.66 18.72
N ASN A 79 -5.57 -1.30 17.60
CA ASN A 79 -5.91 -2.72 17.53
C ASN A 79 -4.71 -3.59 17.12
N GLU A 80 -3.50 -3.05 17.14
CA GLU A 80 -2.26 -3.77 16.83
C GLU A 80 -2.26 -4.46 15.45
N VAL A 81 -3.02 -3.90 14.50
CA VAL A 81 -3.08 -4.41 13.13
C VAL A 81 -1.76 -4.13 12.42
N ASN A 82 -1.18 -5.15 11.79
CA ASN A 82 0.04 -4.99 11.02
C ASN A 82 -0.20 -4.15 9.73
N LEU A 83 0.32 -2.92 9.74
CA LEU A 83 0.25 -1.93 8.66
C LEU A 83 1.39 -2.04 7.63
N ASN A 84 2.24 -3.06 7.73
CA ASN A 84 3.28 -3.34 6.75
C ASN A 84 2.89 -4.53 5.86
N SER A 85 3.16 -4.42 4.56
CA SER A 85 2.94 -5.48 3.59
C SER A 85 4.06 -5.49 2.54
N THR A 86 4.53 -6.67 2.19
CA THR A 86 5.60 -6.90 1.22
C THR A 86 5.15 -7.93 0.20
N TYR A 87 5.49 -7.72 -1.07
CA TYR A 87 5.21 -8.63 -2.17
C TYR A 87 6.45 -8.70 -3.06
N MET A 88 6.93 -9.90 -3.32
CA MET A 88 8.16 -10.19 -4.07
C MET A 88 7.88 -11.31 -5.06
#